data_AF-A0A7G1IKL4-F1
#
_entry.id   AF-A0A7G1IKL4-F1
#
_cell.length_a   1.000
_cell.length_b   1.000
_cell.length_c   1.000
_cell.angle_alpha   90.00
_cell.angle_beta   90.00
_cell.angle_gamma   90.00
#
_symmetry.space_group_name_H-M   'P 1'
#
loop_
_entity.id
_entity.type
_entity.pdbx_description
1 polymer ?
#
loop_
_entity_poly.entity_id
_entity_poly.type
_entity_poly.pdbx_seq_one_letter_code
_entity_poly.pdbx_strand_id
1 'polypeptide(L)'
;MLIGDAAACVNPLNGEGIDYGLETGRLAAEALDAPDLSRLWPSLLHDHYARGFSVARRLALLLTFQRFLPTTGPVAMRSTRLMTIAVRVMANLVTDDDADWVARVWRGAGRASRLIDRRPPFS
;
A
#
# COMPACT_ATOMS: atom_id res chain seq x y z
N MET A 1 18.48 -4.96 -12.96
CA MET A 1 18.13 -4.22 -11.74
C MET A 1 17.47 -2.91 -12.16
N LEU A 2 16.26 -2.63 -11.68
CA LEU A 2 15.53 -1.38 -11.93
C LEU A 2 15.30 -0.69 -10.58
N ILE A 3 15.35 0.64 -10.54
CA ILE A 3 15.20 1.45 -9.32
C ILE A 3 14.15 2.56 -9.53
N GLY A 4 13.63 3.12 -8.42
CA GLY A 4 12.66 4.22 -8.44
C GLY A 4 11.44 3.96 -9.33
N ASP A 5 11.02 4.97 -10.07
CA ASP A 5 9.85 4.91 -10.97
C ASP A 5 10.00 3.82 -12.05
N ALA A 6 11.22 3.53 -12.50
CA ALA A 6 11.47 2.46 -13.47
C ALA A 6 11.14 1.07 -12.88
N ALA A 7 11.18 0.93 -11.55
CA ALA A 7 10.74 -0.27 -10.83
C ALA A 7 9.28 -0.18 -10.33
N ALA A 8 8.53 0.86 -10.73
CA ALA A 8 7.21 1.19 -10.22
C ALA A 8 7.18 1.44 -8.70
N CYS A 9 8.29 1.89 -8.12
CA CYS A 9 8.36 2.30 -6.72
C CYS A 9 7.83 3.73 -6.56
N VAL A 10 6.50 3.87 -6.61
CA VAL A 10 5.77 5.14 -6.40
C VAL A 10 4.68 4.97 -5.35
N ASN A 11 4.45 5.98 -4.52
CA ASN A 11 3.38 5.93 -3.52
C ASN A 11 2.00 5.96 -4.22
N PRO A 12 1.16 4.93 -4.06
CA PRO A 12 -0.14 4.86 -4.73
C PRO A 12 -1.15 5.94 -4.33
N LEU A 13 -0.94 6.67 -3.22
CA LEU A 13 -1.89 7.68 -2.74
C LEU A 13 -1.63 9.08 -3.31
N ASN A 14 -0.36 9.52 -3.32
CA ASN A 14 0.01 10.87 -3.74
C ASN A 14 0.91 10.88 -5.00
N GLY A 15 1.35 9.73 -5.48
CA GLY A 15 2.21 9.60 -6.66
C GLY A 15 3.66 10.00 -6.43
N GLU A 16 4.09 10.15 -5.17
CA GLU A 16 5.45 10.55 -4.82
C GLU A 16 6.42 9.36 -4.99
N GLY A 17 7.53 9.59 -5.71
CA GLY A 17 8.52 8.58 -6.09
C GLY A 17 9.96 8.96 -5.72
N ILE A 18 10.18 10.16 -5.16
CA ILE A 18 11.52 10.70 -4.90
C ILE A 18 12.17 9.91 -3.77
N ASP A 19 11.45 9.71 -2.66
CA ASP A 19 11.95 8.98 -1.51
C ASP A 19 12.29 7.53 -1.89
N TYR A 20 11.43 6.89 -2.68
CA TYR A 20 11.69 5.55 -3.21
C TYR A 20 12.88 5.51 -4.17
N GLY A 21 13.04 6.52 -5.02
CA GLY A 21 14.20 6.63 -5.91
C GLY A 21 15.52 6.71 -5.13
N LEU A 22 15.55 7.53 -4.09
CA LEU A 22 16.72 7.67 -3.21
C LEU A 22 17.01 6.39 -2.42
N GLU A 23 15.98 5.78 -1.83
CA GLU A 23 16.14 4.59 -1.01
C GLU A 23 16.51 3.35 -1.83
N THR A 24 15.83 3.13 -2.96
CA THR A 24 16.19 2.04 -3.89
C THR A 24 17.56 2.27 -4.53
N GLY A 25 17.97 3.52 -4.75
CA GLY A 25 19.33 3.85 -5.18
C GLY A 25 20.39 3.44 -4.15
N ARG A 26 20.15 3.73 -2.86
CA ARG A 26 21.03 3.29 -1.76
C ARG A 26 21.10 1.76 -1.67
N LEU A 27 19.94 1.09 -1.67
CA LEU A 27 19.87 -0.38 -1.60
C LEU A 27 20.56 -1.04 -2.81
N ALA A 28 20.40 -0.46 -4.00
CA ALA A 28 21.07 -0.94 -5.20
C ALA A 28 22.59 -0.84 -5.08
N ALA A 29 23.11 0.29 -4.56
CA ALA A 29 24.54 0.47 -4.33
C ALA A 29 25.11 -0.57 -3.34
N GLU A 30 24.38 -0.87 -2.27
CA GLU A 30 24.77 -1.88 -1.27
C GLU A 30 24.74 -3.31 -1.83
N ALA A 31 23.92 -3.57 -2.85
CA ALA A 31 23.78 -4.88 -3.47
C ALA A 31 24.72 -5.12 -4.67
N LEU A 32 25.48 -4.12 -5.13
CA LEU A 32 26.29 -4.20 -6.36
C LEU A 32 27.32 -5.34 -6.35
N ASP A 33 27.86 -5.68 -5.18
CA ASP A 33 28.85 -6.76 -5.03
C ASP A 33 28.22 -8.16 -4.99
N ALA A 34 26.88 -8.26 -5.04
CA ALA A 34 26.20 -9.54 -5.02
C ALA A 34 26.41 -10.32 -6.34
N PRO A 35 26.68 -11.63 -6.28
CA PRO A 35 26.97 -12.44 -7.46
C PRO A 35 25.76 -12.66 -8.39
N ASP A 36 24.53 -12.58 -7.86
CA ASP A 36 23.29 -12.68 -8.64
C ASP A 36 22.22 -11.72 -8.12
N LEU A 37 21.96 -10.68 -8.91
CA LEU A 37 20.93 -9.67 -8.64
C LEU A 37 19.55 -10.06 -9.18
N SER A 38 19.43 -11.04 -10.07
CA SER A 38 18.16 -11.37 -10.73
C SER A 38 17.10 -11.89 -9.76
N ARG A 39 17.53 -12.57 -8.69
CA ARG A 39 16.63 -13.05 -7.62
C ARG A 39 16.69 -12.20 -6.36
N LEU A 40 17.89 -11.77 -5.98
CA LEU A 40 18.12 -10.96 -4.79
C LEU A 40 17.40 -9.61 -4.85
N TRP A 41 17.44 -8.95 -6.02
CA TRP A 41 16.86 -7.62 -6.15
C TRP A 41 15.33 -7.61 -6.00
N PRO A 42 14.56 -8.48 -6.68
CA PRO A 42 13.12 -8.59 -6.44
C PRO A 42 12.76 -8.96 -5.00
N SER A 43 13.52 -9.84 -4.33
CA SER A 43 13.24 -10.21 -2.94
C SER A 43 13.45 -9.03 -1.99
N LEU A 44 14.56 -8.29 -2.14
CA LEU A 44 14.83 -7.10 -1.33
C LEU A 44 13.74 -6.05 -1.49
N LEU A 45 13.32 -5.75 -2.73
CA LEU A 45 12.22 -4.83 -2.97
C LEU A 45 10.90 -5.33 -2.37
N HIS A 46 10.64 -6.64 -2.43
CA HIS A 46 9.44 -7.21 -1.84
C HIS A 46 9.45 -7.06 -0.31
N ASP A 47 10.57 -7.39 0.33
CA ASP A 47 10.70 -7.36 1.79
C ASP A 47 10.55 -5.93 2.35
N HIS A 48 11.12 -4.95 1.64
CA HIS A 48 11.04 -3.53 2.02
C HIS A 48 9.67 -2.91 1.71
N TYR A 49 9.11 -3.14 0.52
CA TYR A 49 8.01 -2.31 0.00
C TYR A 49 6.67 -3.02 -0.13
N ALA A 50 6.62 -4.36 -0.19
CA ALA A 50 5.37 -5.07 -0.50
C ALA A 50 4.23 -4.74 0.48
N ARG A 51 4.56 -4.60 1.77
CA ARG A 51 3.59 -4.29 2.83
C ARG A 51 3.02 -2.88 2.67
N GLY A 52 3.87 -1.86 2.61
CA GLY A 52 3.46 -0.47 2.42
C GLY A 52 2.63 -0.28 1.14
N PHE A 53 3.11 -0.83 0.02
CA PHE A 53 2.40 -0.77 -1.26
C PHE A 53 1.07 -1.50 -1.23
N SER A 54 0.97 -2.65 -0.56
CA SER A 54 -0.30 -3.37 -0.44
C SER A 54 -1.34 -2.55 0.31
N VAL A 55 -0.96 -1.79 1.34
CA VAL A 55 -1.87 -0.95 2.10
C VAL A 55 -2.27 0.27 1.28
N ALA A 56 -1.28 1.00 0.77
CA ALA A 56 -1.51 2.22 -0.01
C ALA A 56 -2.37 1.96 -1.25
N ARG A 57 -2.13 0.86 -1.99
CA ARG A 57 -2.92 0.47 -3.16
C ARG A 57 -4.38 0.17 -2.79
N ARG A 58 -4.62 -0.52 -1.68
CA ARG A 58 -5.99 -0.83 -1.21
C ARG A 58 -6.73 0.43 -0.77
N LEU A 59 -6.04 1.37 -0.13
CA LEU A 59 -6.61 2.66 0.25
C LEU A 59 -6.90 3.53 -0.99
N ALA A 60 -5.98 3.59 -1.96
CA ALA A 60 -6.18 4.30 -3.22
C ALA A 60 -7.42 3.79 -3.98
N LEU A 61 -7.61 2.48 -4.04
CA LEU A 61 -8.82 1.87 -4.62
C LEU A 61 -10.09 2.31 -3.90
N LEU A 62 -10.09 2.34 -2.56
CA LEU A 62 -11.24 2.81 -1.78
C LEU A 62 -11.57 4.28 -2.07
N LEU A 63 -10.56 5.13 -2.18
CA LEU A 63 -10.72 6.55 -2.49
C LEU A 63 -11.25 6.80 -3.92
N THR A 64 -11.06 5.84 -4.83
CA THR A 64 -11.57 5.92 -6.20
C THR A 64 -13.08 5.68 -6.27
N PHE A 65 -13.69 5.04 -5.25
CA PHE A 65 -15.14 4.89 -5.19
C PHE A 65 -15.81 6.22 -4.83
N GLN A 66 -16.52 6.82 -5.79
CA GLN A 66 -17.17 8.13 -5.65
C GLN A 66 -18.10 8.27 -4.44
N ARG A 67 -18.74 7.18 -4.00
CA ARG A 67 -19.63 7.17 -2.83
C ARG A 67 -18.93 6.94 -1.49
N PHE A 68 -17.67 6.48 -1.51
CA PHE A 68 -16.92 6.20 -0.31
C PHE A 68 -16.54 7.50 0.39
N LEU A 69 -15.85 8.42 -0.30
CA LEU A 69 -15.37 9.68 0.27
C LEU A 69 -16.45 10.52 0.99
N PRO A 70 -17.66 10.76 0.44
CA PRO A 70 -18.68 11.54 1.14
C PRO A 70 -19.23 10.85 2.39
N THR A 71 -19.25 9.51 2.40
CA THR A 71 -19.87 8.74 3.49
C THR A 71 -18.87 8.46 4.62
N THR A 72 -17.62 8.15 4.29
CA THR A 72 -16.58 7.86 5.29
C THR A 72 -15.73 9.07 5.64
N GLY A 73 -15.68 10.10 4.79
CA GLY A 73 -14.89 11.32 5.00
C GLY A 73 -15.14 12.00 6.34
N PRO A 74 -16.39 12.39 6.69
CA PRO A 74 -16.67 13.05 7.97
C PRO A 74 -16.30 12.21 9.20
N VAL A 75 -16.42 10.88 9.10
CA VAL A 75 -16.07 9.95 10.18
C VAL A 75 -14.55 9.81 10.29
N ALA A 76 -13.87 9.66 9.16
CA ALA A 76 -12.42 9.59 9.10
C ALA A 76 -11.77 10.87 9.65
N MET A 77 -12.25 12.04 9.24
CA MET A 77 -11.74 13.33 9.71
C MET A 77 -11.98 13.58 11.21
N ARG A 78 -13.01 12.96 11.80
CA ARG A 78 -13.27 13.03 13.25
C ARG A 78 -12.46 12.03 14.07
N SER A 79 -11.81 11.06 13.43
CA SER A 79 -11.05 10.03 14.11
C SER A 79 -9.55 10.32 13.99
N THR A 80 -8.93 10.71 15.11
CA THR A 80 -7.47 10.91 15.17
C THR A 80 -6.71 9.67 14.70
N ARG A 81 -7.19 8.47 15.07
CA ARG A 81 -6.56 7.21 14.67
C ARG A 81 -6.56 7.00 13.16
N LEU A 82 -7.69 7.24 12.48
CA LEU A 82 -7.78 7.09 11.02
C LEU A 82 -6.95 8.16 10.30
N MET A 83 -6.92 9.38 10.82
CA MET A 83 -6.06 10.45 10.29
C MET A 83 -4.57 10.13 10.46
N THR A 84 -4.15 9.57 11.59
CA THR A 84 -2.76 9.14 11.79
C THR A 84 -2.37 8.06 10.78
N ILE A 85 -3.24 7.08 10.53
CA ILE A 85 -3.01 6.06 9.50
C ILE A 85 -2.89 6.71 8.13
N ALA A 86 -3.83 7.59 7.76
CA ALA A 86 -3.81 8.27 6.46
C ALA A 86 -2.51 9.05 6.25
N VAL A 87 -2.07 9.85 7.23
CA VAL A 87 -0.81 10.61 7.17
C VAL A 87 0.39 9.67 7.05
N ARG A 88 0.44 8.58 7.83
CA ARG A 88 1.52 7.60 7.75
C ARG A 88 1.62 6.96 6.37
N VAL A 89 0.48 6.57 5.78
CA VAL A 89 0.48 5.99 4.43
C VAL A 89 0.90 7.04 3.38
N MET A 90 0.47 8.30 3.53
CA MET A 90 0.92 9.39 2.66
C MET A 90 2.42 9.71 2.81
N ALA A 91 2.99 9.53 3.99
CA ALA A 91 4.40 9.78 4.30
C ALA A 91 5.30 8.54 4.16
N ASN A 92 4.80 7.44 3.59
CA ASN A 92 5.54 6.17 3.47
C ASN A 92 6.03 5.57 4.82
N LEU A 93 5.33 5.87 5.92
CA LEU A 93 5.63 5.40 7.28
C LEU A 93 4.61 4.34 7.76
N VAL A 94 4.24 3.42 6.88
CA VAL A 94 3.26 2.37 7.19
C VAL A 94 3.86 1.37 8.17
N THR A 95 3.23 1.20 9.33
CA THR A 95 3.62 0.19 10.32
C THR A 95 2.82 -1.11 10.17
N ASP A 96 3.33 -2.21 10.71
CA ASP A 96 2.67 -3.52 10.66
C ASP A 96 1.26 -3.48 11.26
N ASP A 97 1.06 -2.74 12.35
CA ASP A 97 -0.25 -2.56 12.99
C ASP A 97 -1.29 -1.94 12.05
N ASP A 98 -0.87 -0.99 11.19
CA ASP A 98 -1.75 -0.30 10.25
C ASP A 98 -2.18 -1.26 9.13
N ALA A 99 -1.24 -2.06 8.62
CA ALA A 99 -1.51 -3.07 7.61
C ALA A 99 -2.49 -4.13 8.12
N ASP A 100 -2.30 -4.56 9.37
CA ASP A 100 -3.13 -5.56 10.02
C ASP A 100 -4.56 -5.05 10.24
N TRP A 101 -4.70 -3.79 10.66
CA TRP A 101 -6.00 -3.12 10.76
C TRP A 101 -6.71 -3.01 9.42
N VAL A 102 -6.03 -2.51 8.38
CA VAL A 102 -6.62 -2.41 7.03
C VAL A 102 -7.02 -3.78 6.52
N ALA A 103 -6.21 -4.81 6.75
CA ALA A 103 -6.53 -6.19 6.37
C ALA A 103 -7.74 -6.74 7.13
N ARG A 104 -7.92 -6.40 8.41
CA ARG A 104 -9.08 -6.79 9.22
C ARG A 104 -10.35 -6.10 8.74
N VAL A 105 -10.29 -4.79 8.49
CA VAL A 105 -11.41 -4.01 7.94
C VAL A 105 -11.85 -4.59 6.60
N TRP A 106 -10.89 -4.89 5.71
CA TRP A 106 -11.20 -5.51 4.42
C TRP A 106 -11.77 -6.92 4.54
N ARG A 107 -11.22 -7.77 5.42
CA ARG A 107 -11.79 -9.11 5.66
C ARG A 107 -13.21 -9.03 6.21
N GLY A 108 -13.49 -8.03 7.06
CA GLY A 108 -14.84 -7.72 7.54
C GLY A 108 -15.76 -7.24 6.42
N ALA A 109 -15.32 -6.29 5.61
CA ALA A 109 -16.06 -5.75 4.48
C ALA A 109 -16.31 -6.80 3.39
N GLY A 110 -15.34 -7.67 3.09
CA GLY A 110 -15.48 -8.78 2.15
C GLY A 110 -16.45 -9.85 2.65
N ARG A 111 -16.48 -10.13 3.96
CA ARG A 111 -17.51 -10.98 4.57
C ARG A 111 -18.90 -10.35 4.49
N ALA A 112 -19.01 -9.06 4.80
CA ALA A 112 -20.28 -8.33 4.69
C ALA A 112 -20.77 -8.23 3.24
N SER A 113 -19.86 -8.01 2.29
CA SER A 113 -20.15 -7.99 0.85
C SER A 113 -20.61 -9.37 0.37
N ARG A 114 -19.96 -10.47 0.77
CA ARG A 114 -20.44 -11.83 0.45
C ARG A 114 -21.79 -12.18 1.09
N LEU A 115 -22.15 -11.53 2.19
CA LEU A 115 -23.46 -11.71 2.83
C LEU A 115 -24.56 -10.91 2.11
N ILE A 116 -24.22 -9.75 1.57
CA ILE A 116 -25.13 -8.87 0.81
C ILE A 116 -25.27 -9.35 -0.63
N ASP A 117 -24.19 -9.87 -1.23
CA ASP A 117 -24.13 -10.32 -2.60
C ASP A 117 -24.46 -11.83 -2.68
N ARG A 118 -25.75 -12.12 -2.78
CA ARG A 118 -26.32 -13.48 -2.90
C ARG A 118 -26.16 -14.09 -4.31
N ARG A 119 -25.25 -13.58 -5.14
CA ARG A 119 -24.98 -14.16 -6.46
C ARG A 119 -23.71 -15.02 -6.41
N PRO A 120 -23.78 -16.28 -6.86
CA PRO A 120 -22.62 -17.16 -6.83
C PRO A 120 -21.52 -16.56 -7.73
N PRO A 121 -20.25 -16.54 -7.29
CA PRO A 121 -19.16 -16.31 -8.22
C PRO A 121 -19.11 -17.53 -9.15
N PHE A 122 -19.12 -17.27 -10.46
CA PHE A 122 -19.25 -18.24 -11.55
C PHE A 122 -20.67 -18.74 -11.80
N SER A 123 -21.44 -17.98 -12.59
CA SER A 123 -22.50 -18.50 -13.47
C SER A 123 -22.14 -18.16 -14.91
#